data_AF-A0A2H3NKD8-F1
#
_entry.id   AF-A0A2H3NKD8-F1
#
_cell.length_a   1.000
_cell.length_b   1.000
_cell.length_c   1.000
_cell.angle_alpha   90.00
_cell.angle_beta   90.00
_cell.angle_gamma   90.00
#
_symmetry.space_group_name_H-M   'P 1'
#
loop_
_entity.id
_entity.type
_entity.pdbx_description
1 polymer ?
#
loop_
_entity_poly.entity_id
_entity_poly.type
_entity_poly.pdbx_seq_one_letter_code
_entity_poly.pdbx_strand_id
1 'polypeptide(L)'
;MLGAYGLLVTVVCIIVAQAVFSAPPESHASLMRYWGLLSAAVVSVAASNMLFPDRMAPGMQLLNPSPKALLRYQLTRWAATAGVLVIPAVLLAVLSDGATAPQINGVLVVLGVALYGFADTVALGPVSQAWSSGTSGQWYARMRETSGAGFSVPRGLVPYLFSTSRCFLLGAAGVLGEGLLRAAGLPGVSIAGGLGVLAWAVWRLRPLAAAFDRFYYRTHAFFQEVLGGSMGVSDRDPIPYDSLYWVPSRWRPATWAALRQLDRRLPLGRFVALGHVLFWALVYQGVAPVVVSGYLALFVLVQNGTVLLLTRPELAPAALHLSLQRPLDWIITRWFVAARWLGPFAGSLGLVAWASRSYTTTDMLVWTAIYAAVAVGTALWATARVEWAHRRQLA
;
A
#
# COMPACT_ATOMS: atom_id res chain seq x y z
N MET A 1 -13.55 3.04 -2.39
CA MET A 1 -12.26 2.34 -2.64
C MET A 1 -11.96 2.21 -4.12
N LEU A 2 -12.94 1.91 -4.99
CA LEU A 2 -12.74 1.78 -6.45
C LEU A 2 -12.01 2.96 -7.12
N GLY A 3 -12.27 4.20 -6.73
CA GLY A 3 -11.59 5.37 -7.30
C GLY A 3 -10.08 5.47 -7.00
N ALA A 4 -9.63 5.03 -5.81
CA ALA A 4 -8.21 5.10 -5.43
C ALA A 4 -7.39 3.98 -6.10
N TYR A 5 -7.93 2.75 -6.14
CA TYR A 5 -7.30 1.65 -6.88
C TYR A 5 -7.29 1.92 -8.39
N GLY A 6 -8.37 2.47 -8.95
CA GLY A 6 -8.43 2.86 -10.36
C GLY A 6 -7.35 3.89 -10.71
N LEU A 7 -7.22 4.96 -9.91
CA LEU A 7 -6.18 5.95 -10.10
C LEU A 7 -4.76 5.37 -10.00
N LEU A 8 -4.53 4.49 -9.02
CA LEU A 8 -3.24 3.82 -8.86
C LEU A 8 -2.92 2.92 -10.06
N VAL A 9 -3.88 2.13 -10.53
CA VAL A 9 -3.75 1.32 -11.76
C VAL A 9 -3.40 2.23 -12.94
N THR A 10 -4.13 3.34 -13.14
CA THR A 10 -3.85 4.27 -14.24
C THR A 10 -2.44 4.83 -14.17
N VAL A 11 -2.01 5.31 -13.00
CA VAL A 11 -0.64 5.85 -12.82
C VAL A 11 0.40 4.79 -13.11
N VAL A 12 0.26 3.58 -12.56
CA VAL A 12 1.22 2.49 -12.80
C VAL A 12 1.23 2.07 -14.27
N CYS A 13 0.06 2.01 -14.93
CA CYS A 13 -0.03 1.73 -16.36
C CYS A 13 0.68 2.79 -17.22
N ILE A 14 0.57 4.07 -16.87
CA ILE A 14 1.30 5.15 -17.56
C ILE A 14 2.81 4.94 -17.42
N ILE A 15 3.28 4.60 -16.22
CA ILE A 15 4.70 4.33 -15.96
C ILE A 15 5.20 3.16 -16.79
N VAL A 16 4.44 2.06 -16.79
CA VAL A 16 4.78 0.87 -17.58
C VAL A 16 4.77 1.16 -19.07
N ALA A 17 3.77 1.89 -19.58
CA ALA A 17 3.71 2.26 -20.99
C ALA A 17 4.91 3.13 -21.39
N GLN A 18 5.25 4.14 -20.56
CA GLN A 18 6.43 4.97 -20.78
C GLN A 18 7.73 4.16 -20.77
N ALA A 19 7.87 3.22 -19.83
CA ALA A 19 9.04 2.35 -19.76
C ALA A 19 9.18 1.47 -21.01
N VAL A 20 8.07 0.95 -21.56
CA VAL A 20 8.09 0.19 -22.82
C VAL A 20 8.47 1.08 -24.00
N PHE A 21 7.85 2.26 -24.15
CA PHE A 21 8.15 3.15 -25.29
C PHE A 21 9.55 3.76 -25.26
N SER A 22 10.17 3.86 -24.08
CA SER A 22 11.50 4.44 -23.92
C SER A 22 12.63 3.41 -24.03
N ALA A 23 12.29 2.13 -23.93
CA ALA A 23 13.27 1.05 -23.92
C ALA A 23 13.32 0.37 -25.29
N PRO A 24 14.49 -0.12 -25.73
CA PRO A 24 14.59 -0.81 -27.00
C PRO A 24 13.93 -2.20 -26.92
N PRO A 25 13.39 -2.76 -28.02
CA PRO A 25 12.59 -4.00 -28.00
C PRO A 25 13.27 -5.20 -27.33
N GLU A 26 14.59 -5.34 -27.48
CA GLU A 26 15.38 -6.39 -26.83
C GLU A 26 15.33 -6.36 -25.30
N SER A 27 15.01 -5.22 -24.71
CA SER A 27 14.98 -5.02 -23.25
C SER A 27 13.61 -5.32 -22.63
N HIS A 28 12.56 -5.49 -23.43
CA HIS A 28 11.20 -5.67 -22.95
C HIS A 28 11.03 -6.95 -22.11
N ALA A 29 11.73 -8.02 -22.47
CA ALA A 29 11.75 -9.26 -21.67
C ALA A 29 12.35 -9.00 -20.26
N SER A 30 13.40 -8.19 -20.17
CA SER A 30 14.00 -7.80 -18.89
C SER A 30 13.05 -6.92 -18.07
N LEU A 31 12.36 -5.97 -18.70
CA LEU A 31 11.32 -5.16 -18.04
C LEU A 31 10.21 -6.03 -17.43
N MET A 32 9.73 -7.04 -18.17
CA MET A 32 8.75 -8.00 -17.65
C MET A 32 9.28 -8.77 -16.44
N ARG A 33 10.54 -9.22 -16.48
CA ARG A 33 11.16 -9.93 -15.34
C ARG A 33 11.27 -9.04 -14.11
N TYR A 34 11.69 -7.79 -14.27
CA TYR A 34 11.75 -6.83 -13.17
C TYR A 34 10.36 -6.56 -12.58
N TRP A 35 9.35 -6.41 -13.44
CA TRP A 35 7.96 -6.27 -12.99
C TRP A 35 7.46 -7.49 -12.22
N GLY A 36 7.80 -8.70 -12.68
CA GLY A 36 7.48 -9.95 -12.00
C GLY A 36 8.12 -10.05 -10.61
N LEU A 37 9.40 -9.70 -10.48
CA LEU A 37 10.11 -9.68 -9.19
C LEU A 37 9.54 -8.62 -8.24
N LEU A 38 9.28 -7.41 -8.74
CA LEU A 38 8.66 -6.35 -7.97
C LEU A 38 7.27 -6.78 -7.48
N SER A 39 6.46 -7.36 -8.36
CA SER A 39 5.13 -7.85 -8.03
C SER A 39 5.19 -8.94 -6.96
N ALA A 40 6.14 -9.87 -7.04
CA ALA A 40 6.33 -10.90 -6.03
C ALA A 40 6.70 -10.30 -4.67
N ALA A 41 7.60 -9.31 -4.64
CA ALA A 41 7.95 -8.59 -3.42
C ALA A 41 6.74 -7.86 -2.83
N VAL A 42 5.99 -7.13 -3.64
CA VAL A 42 4.79 -6.40 -3.20
C VAL A 42 3.73 -7.36 -2.66
N VAL A 43 3.39 -8.43 -3.39
CA VAL A 43 2.37 -9.41 -2.95
C VAL A 43 2.77 -10.07 -1.64
N SER A 44 4.05 -10.41 -1.46
CA SER A 44 4.54 -11.10 -0.26
C SER A 44 4.22 -10.35 1.02
N VAL A 45 4.10 -9.01 0.97
CA VAL A 45 3.78 -8.14 2.10
C VAL A 45 2.33 -7.65 2.04
N ALA A 46 1.81 -7.36 0.86
CA ALA A 46 0.50 -6.72 0.69
C ALA A 46 -0.66 -7.66 1.05
N ALA A 47 -0.53 -8.97 0.82
CA ALA A 47 -1.63 -9.91 1.02
C ALA A 47 -2.15 -9.90 2.46
N SER A 48 -1.29 -9.98 3.46
CA SER A 48 -1.68 -9.91 4.87
C SER A 48 -2.34 -8.57 5.21
N ASN A 49 -1.73 -7.46 4.81
CA ASN A 49 -2.14 -6.10 5.16
C ASN A 49 -3.45 -5.64 4.48
N MET A 50 -3.76 -6.18 3.29
CA MET A 50 -4.97 -5.81 2.54
C MET A 50 -6.16 -6.72 2.88
N LEU A 51 -5.90 -7.99 3.21
CA LEU A 51 -6.93 -8.97 3.53
C LEU A 51 -7.34 -8.92 5.01
N PHE A 52 -6.39 -8.70 5.93
CA PHE A 52 -6.61 -8.80 7.37
C PHE A 52 -5.92 -7.66 8.18
N PRO A 53 -6.48 -7.27 9.34
CA PRO A 53 -7.79 -7.65 9.84
C PRO A 53 -8.92 -7.07 8.98
N ASP A 54 -9.98 -7.85 8.78
CA ASP A 54 -11.13 -7.43 8.01
C ASP A 54 -12.11 -6.64 8.89
N ARG A 55 -12.41 -5.40 8.47
CA ARG A 55 -13.35 -4.53 9.18
C ARG A 55 -14.78 -5.04 9.15
N MET A 56 -15.15 -5.85 8.16
CA MET A 56 -16.50 -6.40 8.02
C MET A 56 -16.65 -7.77 8.67
N ALA A 57 -15.60 -8.31 9.30
CA ALA A 57 -15.65 -9.63 9.92
C ALA A 57 -16.80 -9.78 10.94
N PRO A 58 -17.10 -8.81 11.83
CA PRO A 58 -18.25 -8.93 12.73
C PRO A 58 -19.58 -9.04 11.98
N GLY A 59 -19.75 -8.27 10.89
CA GLY A 59 -20.93 -8.36 10.03
C GLY A 59 -21.02 -9.70 9.31
N MET A 60 -19.89 -10.23 8.83
CA MET A 60 -19.83 -11.55 8.20
C MET A 60 -20.14 -12.67 9.20
N GLN A 61 -19.75 -12.55 10.47
CA GLN A 61 -20.12 -13.51 11.51
C GLN A 61 -21.64 -13.55 11.74
N LEU A 62 -22.28 -12.38 11.77
CA LEU A 62 -23.74 -12.27 11.94
C LEU A 62 -24.51 -12.80 10.72
N LEU A 63 -24.02 -12.50 9.51
CA LEU A 63 -24.63 -12.99 8.27
C LEU A 63 -24.40 -14.49 8.04
N ASN A 64 -23.40 -15.07 8.70
CA ASN A 64 -22.99 -16.47 8.59
C ASN A 64 -22.99 -17.01 7.13
N PRO A 65 -22.29 -16.34 6.19
CA PRO A 65 -22.32 -16.72 4.79
C PRO A 65 -21.66 -18.08 4.58
N SER A 66 -22.09 -18.81 3.54
CA SER A 66 -21.45 -20.06 3.16
C SER A 66 -19.96 -19.87 2.82
N PRO A 67 -19.11 -20.90 2.98
CA PRO A 67 -17.68 -20.81 2.68
C PRO A 67 -17.37 -20.28 1.27
N LYS A 68 -18.17 -20.66 0.27
CA LYS A 68 -18.04 -20.17 -1.11
C LYS A 68 -18.35 -18.68 -1.24
N ALA A 69 -19.37 -18.19 -0.54
CA ALA A 69 -19.73 -16.77 -0.54
C ALA A 69 -18.65 -15.93 0.13
N LEU A 70 -18.09 -16.42 1.26
CA LEU A 70 -17.01 -15.76 1.97
C LEU A 70 -15.70 -15.75 1.16
N LEU A 71 -15.38 -16.84 0.48
CA LEU A 71 -14.26 -16.92 -0.47
C LEU A 71 -14.42 -15.89 -1.59
N ARG A 72 -15.60 -15.82 -2.21
CA ARG A 72 -15.89 -14.84 -3.27
C ARG A 72 -15.71 -13.42 -2.75
N TYR A 73 -16.25 -13.13 -1.58
CA TYR A 73 -16.12 -11.82 -0.94
C TYR A 73 -14.64 -11.41 -0.75
N GLN A 74 -13.83 -12.31 -0.19
CA GLN A 74 -12.40 -12.07 0.01
C GLN A 74 -11.63 -11.95 -1.32
N LEU A 75 -11.92 -12.79 -2.30
CA LEU A 75 -11.31 -12.71 -3.63
C LEU A 75 -11.68 -11.39 -4.35
N THR A 76 -12.91 -10.91 -4.23
CA THR A 76 -13.31 -9.62 -4.82
C THR A 76 -12.53 -8.46 -4.19
N ARG A 77 -12.31 -8.51 -2.87
CA ARG A 77 -11.46 -7.51 -2.19
C ARG A 77 -10.01 -7.60 -2.64
N TRP A 78 -9.49 -8.81 -2.77
CA TRP A 78 -8.12 -9.04 -3.24
C TRP A 78 -7.92 -8.62 -4.70
N ALA A 79 -8.91 -8.85 -5.56
CA ALA A 79 -8.84 -8.57 -6.99
C ALA A 79 -8.52 -7.10 -7.29
N ALA A 80 -9.00 -6.17 -6.47
CA ALA A 80 -8.65 -4.75 -6.61
C ALA A 80 -7.15 -4.50 -6.37
N THR A 81 -6.53 -5.19 -5.41
CA THR A 81 -5.10 -5.07 -5.12
C THR A 81 -4.27 -5.81 -6.17
N ALA A 82 -4.66 -7.05 -6.50
CA ALA A 82 -4.01 -7.83 -7.54
C ALA A 82 -4.06 -7.11 -8.91
N GLY A 83 -5.15 -6.41 -9.21
CA GLY A 83 -5.32 -5.63 -10.45
C GLY A 83 -4.27 -4.53 -10.63
N VAL A 84 -3.77 -3.93 -9.54
CA VAL A 84 -2.67 -2.94 -9.58
C VAL A 84 -1.38 -3.54 -10.15
N LEU A 85 -1.20 -4.86 -10.05
CA LEU A 85 0.01 -5.56 -10.50
C LEU A 85 -0.22 -6.30 -11.82
N VAL A 86 -1.36 -6.97 -11.94
CA VAL A 86 -1.71 -7.80 -13.11
C VAL A 86 -2.04 -6.95 -14.32
N ILE A 87 -2.79 -5.85 -14.19
CA ILE A 87 -3.18 -5.02 -15.33
C ILE A 87 -1.94 -4.39 -16.00
N PRO A 88 -0.99 -3.79 -15.26
CA PRO A 88 0.23 -3.28 -15.88
C PRO A 88 1.10 -4.39 -16.49
N ALA A 89 1.12 -5.60 -15.92
CA ALA A 89 1.82 -6.73 -16.54
C ALA A 89 1.22 -7.10 -17.90
N VAL A 90 -0.11 -7.14 -18.00
CA VAL A 90 -0.82 -7.38 -19.28
C VAL A 90 -0.54 -6.24 -20.26
N LEU A 91 -0.58 -4.99 -19.80
CA LEU A 91 -0.26 -3.84 -20.64
C LEU A 91 1.18 -3.90 -21.19
N LEU A 92 2.15 -4.23 -20.33
CA LEU A 92 3.55 -4.41 -20.72
C LEU A 92 3.66 -5.47 -21.81
N ALA A 93 3.01 -6.63 -21.62
CA ALA A 93 2.99 -7.71 -22.60
C ALA A 93 2.41 -7.28 -23.95
N VAL A 94 1.30 -6.54 -23.94
CA VAL A 94 0.63 -6.07 -25.16
C VAL A 94 1.46 -5.03 -25.90
N LEU A 95 2.08 -4.08 -25.18
CA LEU A 95 2.88 -3.00 -25.78
C LEU A 95 4.27 -3.47 -26.28
N SER A 96 4.77 -4.59 -25.77
CA SER A 96 6.12 -5.12 -26.07
C SER A 96 6.19 -6.06 -27.28
N ASP A 97 5.42 -5.79 -28.33
CA ASP A 97 5.23 -6.65 -29.53
C ASP A 97 4.42 -7.95 -29.32
N GLY A 98 3.56 -8.01 -28.29
CA GLY A 98 2.54 -9.05 -28.12
C GLY A 98 2.93 -10.28 -27.28
N ALA A 99 2.18 -11.39 -27.46
CA ALA A 99 2.19 -12.58 -26.61
C ALA A 99 3.41 -13.50 -26.82
N THR A 100 4.62 -12.95 -26.72
CA THR A 100 5.84 -13.76 -26.73
C THR A 100 6.00 -14.53 -25.40
N ALA A 101 6.80 -15.59 -25.40
CA ALA A 101 6.91 -16.48 -24.25
C ALA A 101 7.34 -15.80 -22.93
N PRO A 102 8.31 -14.86 -22.89
CA PRO A 102 8.68 -14.17 -21.65
C PRO A 102 7.54 -13.30 -21.10
N GLN A 103 6.78 -12.67 -22.00
CA GLN A 103 5.64 -11.79 -21.69
C GLN A 103 4.49 -12.62 -21.12
N ILE A 104 4.14 -13.75 -21.76
CA ILE A 104 3.16 -14.71 -21.24
C ILE A 104 3.60 -15.22 -19.87
N ASN A 105 4.87 -15.66 -19.75
CA ASN A 105 5.40 -16.17 -18.49
C ASN A 105 5.29 -15.12 -17.37
N GLY A 106 5.69 -13.88 -17.63
CA GLY A 106 5.62 -12.80 -16.66
C GLY A 106 4.20 -12.53 -16.16
N VAL A 107 3.22 -12.46 -17.06
CA VAL A 107 1.79 -12.31 -16.67
C VAL A 107 1.33 -13.49 -15.82
N LEU A 108 1.66 -14.72 -16.22
CA LEU A 108 1.31 -15.93 -15.47
C LEU A 108 1.96 -15.96 -14.08
N VAL A 109 3.22 -15.53 -13.96
CA VAL A 109 3.91 -15.43 -12.67
C VAL A 109 3.24 -14.38 -11.79
N VAL A 110 2.97 -13.18 -12.29
CA VAL A 110 2.33 -12.11 -11.49
C VAL A 110 0.95 -12.57 -10.99
N LEU A 111 0.14 -13.16 -11.87
CA LEU A 111 -1.16 -13.71 -11.51
C LEU A 111 -1.05 -14.87 -10.51
N GLY A 112 -0.14 -15.81 -10.77
CA GLY A 112 0.08 -16.98 -9.93
C GLY A 112 0.59 -16.61 -8.54
N VAL A 113 1.50 -15.65 -8.43
CA VAL A 113 1.99 -15.15 -7.13
C VAL A 113 0.90 -14.40 -6.39
N ALA A 114 0.10 -13.56 -7.07
CA ALA A 114 -1.05 -12.90 -6.44
C ALA A 114 -2.04 -13.91 -5.87
N LEU A 115 -2.32 -15.00 -6.60
CA LEU A 115 -3.21 -16.06 -6.15
C LEU A 115 -2.59 -16.91 -5.02
N TYR A 116 -1.30 -17.20 -5.12
CA TYR A 116 -0.55 -17.93 -4.08
C TYR A 116 -0.49 -17.12 -2.79
N GLY A 117 -0.17 -15.83 -2.85
CA GLY A 117 -0.11 -14.95 -1.69
C GLY A 117 -1.46 -14.87 -0.97
N PHE A 118 -2.57 -14.83 -1.72
CA PHE A 118 -3.91 -14.95 -1.15
C PHE A 118 -4.11 -16.29 -0.43
N ALA A 119 -3.82 -17.41 -1.09
CA ALA A 119 -4.00 -18.75 -0.53
C ALA A 119 -3.15 -18.97 0.74
N ASP A 120 -1.87 -18.59 0.68
CA ASP A 120 -0.92 -18.77 1.79
C ASP A 120 -1.28 -17.87 2.98
N THR A 121 -1.73 -16.63 2.72
CA THR A 121 -2.18 -15.71 3.76
C THR A 121 -3.44 -16.21 4.46
N VAL A 122 -4.45 -16.66 3.71
CA VAL A 122 -5.69 -17.17 4.30
C VAL A 122 -5.44 -18.41 5.14
N ALA A 123 -4.50 -19.27 4.74
CA ALA A 123 -4.11 -20.46 5.48
C ALA A 123 -3.26 -20.19 6.72
N LEU A 124 -2.83 -18.94 6.96
CA LEU A 124 -1.80 -18.61 7.94
C LEU A 124 -2.27 -18.67 9.39
N GLY A 125 -3.53 -18.35 9.67
CA GLY A 125 -4.10 -18.30 11.02
C GLY A 125 -3.91 -19.59 11.81
N PRO A 126 -4.39 -20.75 11.32
CA PRO A 126 -4.22 -22.03 12.01
C PRO A 126 -2.74 -22.38 12.26
N VAL A 127 -1.86 -22.10 11.30
CA VAL A 127 -0.42 -22.36 11.44
C VAL A 127 0.18 -21.46 12.52
N SER A 128 -0.18 -20.19 12.52
CA SER A 128 0.35 -19.21 13.48
C SER A 128 -0.14 -19.46 14.90
N GLN A 129 -1.39 -19.93 15.05
CA GLN A 129 -1.94 -20.40 16.33
C GLN A 129 -1.23 -21.66 16.85
N ALA A 130 -0.88 -22.59 15.96
CA ALA A 130 -0.11 -23.77 16.34
C ALA A 130 1.30 -23.40 16.83
N TRP A 131 1.92 -22.39 16.21
CA TRP A 131 3.21 -21.85 16.64
C TRP A 131 3.12 -21.05 17.95
N SER A 132 2.06 -20.25 18.16
CA SER A 132 1.89 -19.51 19.42
C SER A 132 1.61 -20.43 20.60
N SER A 133 0.84 -21.50 20.40
CA SER A 133 0.54 -22.53 21.42
C SER A 133 1.71 -23.50 21.69
N GLY A 134 2.79 -23.43 20.92
CA GLY A 134 3.95 -24.33 21.07
C GLY A 134 3.73 -25.76 20.54
N THR A 135 2.60 -26.04 19.90
CA THR A 135 2.33 -27.32 19.24
C THR A 135 3.12 -27.50 17.94
N SER A 136 3.66 -26.41 17.39
CA SER A 136 4.53 -26.39 16.20
C SER A 136 5.71 -25.44 16.39
N GLY A 137 6.75 -25.59 15.56
CA GLY A 137 7.93 -24.71 15.60
C GLY A 137 8.98 -25.05 16.66
N GLN A 138 8.93 -26.25 17.25
CA GLN A 138 9.88 -26.71 18.28
C GLN A 138 11.34 -26.70 17.79
N TRP A 139 11.58 -27.00 16.51
CA TRP A 139 12.92 -26.90 15.92
C TRP A 139 13.47 -25.47 15.99
N TYR A 140 12.62 -24.47 15.75
CA TYR A 140 13.01 -23.06 15.74
C TYR A 140 13.23 -22.54 17.16
N ALA A 141 12.38 -22.98 18.10
CA ALA A 141 12.59 -22.70 19.53
C ALA A 141 13.95 -23.24 20.01
N ARG A 142 14.26 -24.51 19.71
CA ARG A 142 15.56 -25.12 20.02
C ARG A 142 16.73 -24.40 19.36
N MET A 143 16.62 -24.05 18.08
CA MET A 143 17.66 -23.31 17.36
C MET A 143 17.93 -21.94 17.99
N ARG A 144 16.88 -21.21 18.39
CA ARG A 144 17.01 -19.90 19.05
C ARG A 144 17.66 -20.02 20.43
N GLU A 145 17.34 -21.08 21.17
CA GLU A 145 17.93 -21.39 22.48
C GLU A 145 19.40 -21.78 22.37
N THR A 146 19.78 -22.60 21.39
CA THR A 146 21.16 -23.11 21.25
C THR A 146 22.11 -22.13 20.58
N SER A 147 21.61 -21.35 19.60
CA SER A 147 22.47 -20.58 18.70
C SER A 147 22.39 -19.07 18.96
N GLY A 148 21.41 -18.62 19.77
CA GLY A 148 21.06 -17.19 19.91
C GLY A 148 20.53 -16.54 18.62
N ALA A 149 20.52 -17.26 17.49
CA ALA A 149 20.08 -16.81 16.19
C ALA A 149 18.55 -16.92 16.05
N GLY A 150 17.93 -15.91 15.45
CA GLY A 150 16.50 -15.92 15.14
C GLY A 150 15.88 -14.53 15.14
N PHE A 151 14.64 -14.45 14.68
CA PHE A 151 13.84 -13.23 14.70
C PHE A 151 13.39 -12.90 16.13
N SER A 152 13.56 -11.64 16.52
CA SER A 152 13.05 -11.04 17.76
C SER A 152 11.56 -10.69 17.64
N VAL A 153 10.73 -11.65 17.21
CA VAL A 153 9.27 -11.50 17.06
C VAL A 153 8.54 -12.57 17.88
N PRO A 154 7.27 -12.32 18.27
CA PRO A 154 6.39 -13.34 18.83
C PRO A 154 6.38 -14.63 18.00
N ARG A 155 6.33 -15.80 18.65
CA ARG A 155 6.40 -17.11 17.97
C ARG A 155 5.35 -17.29 16.88
N GLY A 156 4.13 -16.78 17.10
CA GLY A 156 3.05 -16.81 16.13
C GLY A 156 3.31 -16.00 14.85
N LEU A 157 4.25 -15.03 14.87
CA LEU A 157 4.61 -14.22 13.71
C LEU A 157 5.69 -14.86 12.82
N VAL A 158 6.39 -15.89 13.29
CA VAL A 158 7.44 -16.56 12.52
C VAL A 158 6.88 -17.21 11.24
N PRO A 159 5.73 -17.93 11.25
CA PRO A 159 5.10 -18.43 10.03
C PRO A 159 4.75 -17.34 9.01
N TYR A 160 4.39 -16.13 9.46
CA TYR A 160 4.17 -14.99 8.58
C TYR A 160 5.45 -14.57 7.86
N LEU A 161 6.59 -14.49 8.57
CA LEU A 161 7.89 -14.20 7.95
C LEU A 161 8.29 -15.27 6.92
N PHE A 162 8.07 -16.56 7.23
CA PHE A 162 8.32 -17.62 6.27
C PHE A 162 7.34 -17.58 5.09
N SER A 163 6.08 -17.19 5.30
CA SER A 163 5.10 -16.99 4.22
C SER A 163 5.55 -15.90 3.25
N THR A 164 5.98 -14.74 3.76
CA THR A 164 6.50 -13.64 2.92
C THR A 164 7.70 -14.12 2.08
N SER A 165 8.64 -14.82 2.70
CA SER A 165 9.84 -15.35 2.04
C SER A 165 9.47 -16.38 0.96
N ARG A 166 8.59 -17.34 1.27
CA ARG A 166 8.15 -18.36 0.30
C ARG A 166 7.41 -17.74 -0.88
N CYS A 167 6.56 -16.76 -0.64
CA CYS A 167 5.81 -16.07 -1.69
C CYS A 167 6.77 -15.33 -2.64
N PHE A 168 7.74 -14.60 -2.11
CA PHE A 168 8.78 -13.95 -2.92
C PHE A 168 9.62 -14.96 -3.70
N LEU A 169 10.15 -15.99 -3.02
CA LEU A 169 11.00 -17.01 -3.63
C LEU A 169 10.28 -17.78 -4.75
N LEU A 170 8.99 -18.08 -4.58
CA LEU A 170 8.18 -18.73 -5.60
C LEU A 170 8.04 -17.85 -6.85
N GLY A 171 7.77 -16.55 -6.66
CA GLY A 171 7.72 -15.60 -7.76
C GLY A 171 9.08 -15.43 -8.46
N ALA A 172 10.14 -15.27 -7.67
CA ALA A 172 11.51 -15.17 -8.19
C ALA A 172 11.91 -16.42 -8.98
N ALA A 173 11.61 -17.62 -8.48
CA ALA A 173 11.84 -18.87 -9.20
C ALA A 173 11.07 -18.93 -10.52
N GLY A 174 9.80 -18.49 -10.55
CA GLY A 174 9.00 -18.44 -11.77
C GLY A 174 9.54 -17.46 -12.82
N VAL A 175 10.09 -16.33 -12.39
CA VAL A 175 10.71 -15.34 -13.29
C VAL A 175 12.10 -15.82 -13.77
N LEU A 176 12.95 -16.27 -12.87
CA LEU A 176 14.33 -16.66 -13.18
C LEU A 176 14.39 -17.97 -13.96
N GLY A 177 13.46 -18.90 -13.71
CA GLY A 177 13.35 -20.17 -14.43
C GLY A 177 13.16 -19.99 -15.93
N GLU A 178 12.39 -18.98 -16.34
CA GLU A 178 12.22 -18.63 -17.76
C GLU A 178 13.55 -18.23 -18.40
N GLY A 179 14.32 -17.35 -17.74
CA GLY A 179 15.63 -16.92 -18.23
C GLY A 179 16.64 -18.07 -18.34
N LEU A 180 16.66 -18.96 -17.34
CA LEU A 180 17.52 -20.14 -17.34
C LEU A 180 17.16 -21.13 -18.45
N LEU A 181 15.86 -21.39 -18.67
CA LEU A 181 15.41 -22.29 -19.74
C LEU A 181 15.72 -21.75 -21.13
N ARG A 182 15.62 -20.43 -21.34
CA ARG A 182 16.05 -19.82 -22.60
C ARG A 182 17.57 -19.88 -22.80
N ALA A 183 18.34 -19.61 -21.76
CA ALA A 183 19.81 -19.77 -21.81
C ALA A 183 20.22 -21.22 -22.13
N ALA A 184 19.44 -22.20 -21.69
CA ALA A 184 19.64 -23.61 -22.01
C ALA A 184 19.11 -24.02 -23.41
N GLY A 185 18.65 -23.07 -24.24
CA GLY A 185 18.16 -23.37 -25.59
C GLY A 185 16.77 -24.00 -25.65
N LEU A 186 15.95 -23.84 -24.60
CA LEU A 186 14.61 -24.42 -24.49
C LEU A 186 13.49 -23.36 -24.48
N PRO A 187 13.38 -22.49 -25.52
CA PRO A 187 12.39 -21.41 -25.52
C PRO A 187 10.94 -21.90 -25.55
N GLY A 188 10.67 -23.09 -26.11
CA GLY A 188 9.33 -23.68 -26.20
C GLY A 188 8.67 -24.04 -24.85
N VAL A 189 9.47 -24.20 -23.79
CA VAL A 189 8.99 -24.49 -22.43
C VAL A 189 9.22 -23.33 -21.46
N SER A 190 9.63 -22.16 -21.96
CA SER A 190 9.98 -21.00 -21.12
C SER A 190 8.78 -20.43 -20.33
N ILE A 191 7.54 -20.77 -20.69
CA ILE A 191 6.32 -20.47 -19.93
C ILE A 191 6.04 -21.42 -18.75
N ALA A 192 6.80 -22.52 -18.63
CA ALA A 192 6.56 -23.55 -17.62
C ALA A 192 6.69 -23.01 -16.18
N GLY A 193 7.55 -22.02 -15.96
CA GLY A 193 7.70 -21.37 -14.65
C GLY A 193 6.40 -20.71 -14.20
N GLY A 194 5.82 -19.85 -15.04
CA GLY A 194 4.56 -19.16 -14.76
C GLY A 194 3.37 -20.12 -14.65
N LEU A 195 3.28 -21.11 -15.54
CA LEU A 195 2.25 -22.15 -15.45
C LEU A 195 2.38 -22.96 -14.15
N GLY A 196 3.59 -23.33 -13.75
CA GLY A 196 3.85 -24.07 -12.52
C GLY A 196 3.44 -23.28 -11.27
N VAL A 197 3.80 -21.99 -11.21
CA VAL A 197 3.40 -21.10 -10.10
C VAL A 197 1.88 -20.95 -10.04
N LEU A 198 1.22 -20.70 -11.17
CA LEU A 198 -0.24 -20.56 -11.23
C LEU A 198 -0.96 -21.87 -10.86
N ALA A 199 -0.52 -23.00 -11.41
CA ALA A 199 -1.07 -24.31 -11.11
C ALA A 199 -0.93 -24.66 -9.63
N TRP A 200 0.23 -24.36 -9.03
CA TRP A 200 0.47 -24.54 -7.61
C TRP A 200 -0.45 -23.68 -6.74
N ALA A 201 -0.65 -22.41 -7.12
CA ALA A 201 -1.57 -21.51 -6.44
C ALA A 201 -3.02 -22.01 -6.49
N VAL A 202 -3.49 -22.45 -7.66
CA VAL A 202 -4.83 -23.02 -7.85
C VAL A 202 -4.99 -24.30 -7.03
N TRP A 203 -3.99 -25.18 -7.04
CA TRP A 203 -4.00 -26.42 -6.26
C TRP A 203 -4.11 -26.14 -4.75
N ARG A 204 -3.37 -25.15 -4.23
CA ARG A 204 -3.44 -24.72 -2.82
C ARG A 204 -4.82 -24.18 -2.42
N LEU A 205 -5.58 -23.60 -3.35
CA LEU A 205 -6.92 -23.07 -3.06
C LEU A 205 -8.01 -24.12 -2.93
N ARG A 206 -7.86 -25.27 -3.60
CA ARG A 206 -8.87 -26.34 -3.60
C ARG A 206 -9.27 -26.79 -2.18
N PRO A 207 -8.34 -27.15 -1.27
CA PRO A 207 -8.72 -27.55 0.09
C PRO A 207 -9.26 -26.38 0.93
N LEU A 208 -8.82 -25.14 0.65
CA LEU A 208 -9.26 -23.95 1.37
C LEU A 208 -10.71 -23.60 1.05
N ALA A 209 -11.16 -23.82 -0.18
CA ALA A 209 -12.50 -23.41 -0.63
C ALA A 209 -13.64 -24.11 0.13
N ALA A 210 -13.45 -25.37 0.55
CA ALA A 210 -14.48 -26.15 1.23
C ALA A 210 -14.73 -25.72 2.68
N ALA A 211 -13.69 -25.26 3.37
CA ALA A 211 -13.72 -24.87 4.78
C ALA A 211 -13.22 -23.43 4.99
N PHE A 212 -13.51 -22.56 4.02
CA PHE A 212 -12.95 -21.20 3.96
C PHE A 212 -13.37 -20.33 5.15
N ASP A 213 -14.56 -20.56 5.70
CA ASP A 213 -15.06 -19.95 6.92
C ASP A 213 -14.09 -20.13 8.11
N ARG A 214 -13.61 -21.35 8.33
CA ARG A 214 -12.69 -21.66 9.43
C ARG A 214 -11.35 -20.96 9.26
N PHE A 215 -10.82 -20.96 8.04
CA PHE A 215 -9.56 -20.26 7.74
C PHE A 215 -9.72 -18.76 7.86
N TYR A 216 -10.79 -18.18 7.32
CA TYR A 216 -11.07 -16.76 7.38
C TYR A 216 -11.14 -16.25 8.83
N TYR A 217 -11.95 -16.88 9.69
CA TYR A 217 -12.13 -16.40 11.06
C TYR A 217 -10.89 -16.62 11.94
N ARG A 218 -10.18 -17.74 11.80
CA ARG A 218 -8.94 -17.98 12.55
C ARG A 218 -7.82 -17.03 12.14
N THR A 219 -7.67 -16.80 10.83
CA THR A 219 -6.68 -15.86 10.29
C THR A 219 -7.03 -14.42 10.66
N HIS A 220 -8.31 -14.05 10.59
CA HIS A 220 -8.78 -12.75 11.07
C HIS A 220 -8.46 -12.54 12.55
N ALA A 221 -8.81 -13.49 13.42
CA ALA A 221 -8.56 -13.40 14.86
C ALA A 221 -7.06 -13.29 15.17
N PHE A 222 -6.21 -14.09 14.50
CA PHE A 222 -4.76 -13.99 14.66
C PHE A 222 -4.21 -12.62 14.27
N PHE A 223 -4.57 -12.10 13.08
CA PHE A 223 -4.12 -10.77 12.67
C PHE A 223 -4.78 -9.67 13.51
N GLN A 224 -5.98 -9.87 14.06
CA GLN A 224 -6.57 -8.93 15.01
C GLN A 224 -5.82 -8.93 16.34
N GLU A 225 -5.33 -10.06 16.82
CA GLU A 225 -4.52 -10.11 18.05
C GLU A 225 -3.15 -9.46 17.82
N VAL A 226 -2.47 -9.86 16.74
CA VAL A 226 -1.10 -9.47 16.44
C VAL A 226 -0.99 -8.06 15.88
N LEU A 227 -1.90 -7.69 14.97
CA LEU A 227 -1.95 -6.35 14.39
C LEU A 227 -2.93 -5.45 15.12
N GLY A 228 -4.05 -5.96 15.66
CA GLY A 228 -5.05 -5.15 16.35
C GLY A 228 -4.68 -4.76 17.78
N GLY A 229 -3.69 -5.40 18.41
CA GLY A 229 -3.01 -4.81 19.59
C GLY A 229 -2.26 -3.51 19.29
N SER A 230 -2.11 -3.11 18.02
CA SER A 230 -1.44 -1.87 17.58
C SER A 230 -2.12 -1.14 16.40
N MET A 231 -3.21 -1.67 15.83
CA MET A 231 -3.86 -1.16 14.62
C MET A 231 -5.40 -1.26 14.65
N GLY A 232 -6.00 -1.27 15.84
CA GLY A 232 -7.33 -0.69 15.98
C GLY A 232 -7.26 0.78 15.58
N VAL A 233 -8.28 1.29 14.87
CA VAL A 233 -8.49 2.76 14.72
C VAL A 233 -8.59 3.45 16.10
N SER A 234 -8.88 2.66 17.14
CA SER A 234 -8.85 2.99 18.57
C SER A 234 -7.46 3.00 19.21
N ASP A 235 -6.51 2.17 18.74
CA ASP A 235 -5.29 1.79 19.48
C ASP A 235 -3.97 2.20 18.79
N ARG A 236 -4.03 3.13 17.83
CA ARG A 236 -2.80 3.83 17.42
C ARG A 236 -2.35 4.73 18.56
N ASP A 237 -1.10 4.54 18.99
CA ASP A 237 -0.45 5.48 19.89
C ASP A 237 -0.61 6.90 19.33
N PRO A 238 -1.30 7.79 20.06
CA PRO A 238 -1.52 9.15 19.58
C PRO A 238 -0.17 9.83 19.40
N ILE A 239 -0.08 10.70 18.38
CA ILE A 239 1.09 11.56 18.20
C ILE A 239 1.42 12.23 19.54
N PRO A 240 2.65 12.11 20.07
CA PRO A 240 3.00 12.77 21.33
C PRO A 240 2.84 14.29 21.17
N TYR A 241 2.23 14.96 22.16
CA TYR A 241 2.00 16.41 22.10
C TYR A 241 3.29 17.20 21.82
N ASP A 242 4.38 16.78 22.44
CA ASP A 242 5.69 17.44 22.32
C ASP A 242 6.39 17.21 20.97
N SER A 243 5.93 16.23 20.18
CA SER A 243 6.44 16.04 18.82
C SER A 243 6.02 17.17 17.85
N LEU A 244 5.06 18.01 18.26
CA LEU A 244 4.64 19.22 17.54
C LEU A 244 5.47 20.44 17.95
N TYR A 245 6.78 20.26 18.16
CA TYR A 245 7.71 21.32 18.56
C TYR A 245 7.75 22.49 17.58
N TRP A 246 7.49 22.23 16.30
CA TRP A 246 7.42 23.22 15.20
C TRP A 246 6.11 24.01 15.17
N VAL A 247 5.11 23.64 15.98
CA VAL A 247 3.86 24.39 16.13
C VAL A 247 3.95 25.28 17.39
N PRO A 248 3.71 26.60 17.27
CA PRO A 248 3.68 27.51 18.41
C PRO A 248 2.62 27.12 19.44
N SER A 249 2.90 27.39 20.72
CA SER A 249 2.09 26.95 21.87
C SER A 249 0.61 27.32 21.79
N ARG A 250 0.29 28.48 21.21
CA ARG A 250 -1.10 28.96 21.01
C ARG A 250 -1.95 28.00 20.16
N TRP A 251 -1.39 27.43 19.09
CA TRP A 251 -2.12 26.59 18.14
C TRP A 251 -1.89 25.10 18.34
N ARG A 252 -0.81 24.73 19.05
CA ARG A 252 -0.41 23.33 19.28
C ARG A 252 -1.53 22.43 19.81
N PRO A 253 -2.37 22.82 20.81
CA PRO A 253 -3.46 21.97 21.30
C PRO A 253 -4.49 21.62 20.22
N ALA A 254 -4.90 22.62 19.43
CA ALA A 254 -5.90 22.42 18.38
C ALA A 254 -5.32 21.63 17.20
N THR A 255 -4.07 21.89 16.82
CA THR A 255 -3.35 21.09 15.81
C THR A 255 -3.21 19.65 16.26
N TRP A 256 -2.82 19.41 17.50
CA TRP A 256 -2.71 18.07 18.07
C TRP A 256 -4.03 17.31 18.03
N ALA A 257 -5.12 17.94 18.49
CA ALA A 257 -6.45 17.33 18.46
C ALA A 257 -6.88 17.00 17.03
N ALA A 258 -6.66 17.91 16.08
CA ALA A 258 -6.99 17.71 14.67
C ALA A 258 -6.18 16.56 14.03
N LEU A 259 -4.87 16.50 14.27
CA LEU A 259 -4.00 15.44 13.77
C LEU A 259 -4.40 14.08 14.34
N ARG A 260 -4.74 14.02 15.63
CA ARG A 260 -5.21 12.79 16.27
C ARG A 260 -6.49 12.24 15.61
N GLN A 261 -7.43 13.11 15.22
CA GLN A 261 -8.63 12.66 14.51
C GLN A 261 -8.33 12.15 13.10
N LEU A 262 -7.43 12.81 12.37
CA LEU A 262 -7.03 12.40 11.02
C LEU A 262 -6.26 11.07 11.03
N ASP A 263 -5.26 10.95 11.89
CA ASP A 263 -4.31 9.83 11.86
C ASP A 263 -4.90 8.54 12.44
N ARG A 264 -5.99 8.62 13.22
CA ARG A 264 -6.82 7.46 13.56
C ARG A 264 -7.37 6.76 12.32
N ARG A 265 -7.71 7.52 11.28
CA ARG A 265 -8.47 7.03 10.12
C ARG A 265 -7.60 6.77 8.90
N LEU A 266 -6.54 7.55 8.72
CA LEU A 266 -5.66 7.46 7.57
C LEU A 266 -4.18 7.35 8.00
N PRO A 267 -3.45 6.28 7.61
CA PRO A 267 -2.00 6.20 7.80
C PRO A 267 -1.24 7.11 6.81
N LEU A 268 -1.43 8.43 6.92
CA LEU A 268 -0.95 9.39 5.91
C LEU A 268 0.57 9.35 5.74
N GLY A 269 1.34 9.12 6.80
CA GLY A 269 2.80 9.00 6.68
C GLY A 269 3.25 7.88 5.74
N ARG A 270 2.56 6.72 5.72
CA ARG A 270 2.88 5.61 4.82
C ARG A 270 2.57 5.96 3.36
N PHE A 271 1.45 6.62 3.11
CA PHE A 271 1.08 7.07 1.77
C PHE A 271 1.99 8.17 1.25
N VAL A 272 2.42 9.09 2.11
CA VAL A 272 3.37 10.14 1.76
C VAL A 272 4.72 9.53 1.39
N ALA A 273 5.23 8.60 2.20
CA ALA A 273 6.47 7.88 1.91
C ALA A 273 6.39 7.11 0.58
N LEU A 274 5.33 6.32 0.36
CA LEU A 274 5.11 5.60 -0.90
C LEU A 274 5.00 6.54 -2.10
N GLY A 275 4.36 7.70 -1.92
CA GLY A 275 4.28 8.71 -2.97
C GLY A 275 5.65 9.27 -3.35
N HIS A 276 6.50 9.58 -2.37
CA HIS A 276 7.87 10.00 -2.65
C HIS A 276 8.71 8.91 -3.33
N VAL A 277 8.56 7.65 -2.94
CA VAL A 277 9.22 6.52 -3.65
C VAL A 277 8.78 6.46 -5.11
N LEU A 278 7.47 6.64 -5.37
CA LEU A 278 6.94 6.65 -6.73
C LEU A 278 7.47 7.85 -7.53
N PHE A 279 7.52 9.04 -6.92
CA PHE A 279 8.15 10.22 -7.53
C PHE A 279 9.61 9.97 -7.90
N TRP A 280 10.39 9.37 -7.00
CA TRP A 280 11.79 9.03 -7.28
C TRP A 280 11.90 8.06 -8.44
N ALA A 281 11.04 7.04 -8.49
CA ALA A 281 11.00 6.10 -9.61
C ALA A 281 10.66 6.80 -10.93
N LEU A 282 9.69 7.73 -10.95
CA LEU A 282 9.33 8.50 -12.15
C LEU A 282 10.53 9.30 -12.69
N VAL A 283 11.23 10.01 -11.80
CA VAL A 283 12.39 10.83 -12.21
C VAL A 283 13.56 9.94 -12.62
N TYR A 284 13.82 8.86 -11.89
CA TYR A 284 14.89 7.91 -12.20
C TYR A 284 14.69 7.24 -13.56
N GLN A 285 13.44 6.91 -13.93
CA GLN A 285 13.09 6.34 -15.22
C GLN A 285 13.09 7.36 -16.36
N GLY A 286 13.40 8.64 -16.09
CA GLY A 286 13.42 9.69 -17.12
C GLY A 286 12.03 10.00 -17.69
N VAL A 287 10.96 9.77 -16.92
CA VAL A 287 9.59 10.01 -17.37
C VAL A 287 9.39 11.48 -17.75
N ALA A 288 8.60 11.72 -18.80
CA ALA A 288 8.35 13.05 -19.34
C ALA A 288 7.99 14.08 -18.24
N PRO A 289 8.57 15.30 -18.25
CA PRO A 289 8.38 16.30 -17.19
C PRO A 289 6.92 16.66 -16.88
N VAL A 290 6.05 16.63 -17.90
CA VAL A 290 4.60 16.89 -17.75
C VAL A 290 3.92 15.83 -16.89
N VAL A 291 4.33 14.56 -16.98
CA VAL A 291 3.77 13.45 -16.20
C VAL A 291 4.25 13.54 -14.75
N VAL A 292 5.55 13.83 -14.55
CA VAL A 292 6.11 14.07 -13.21
C VAL A 292 5.40 15.25 -12.52
N SER A 293 5.18 16.34 -13.27
CA SER A 293 4.46 17.51 -12.79
C SER A 293 3.00 17.21 -12.46
N GLY A 294 2.29 16.48 -13.33
CA GLY A 294 0.91 16.04 -13.07
C GLY A 294 0.80 15.14 -11.84
N TYR A 295 1.77 14.24 -11.65
CA TYR A 295 1.89 13.41 -10.47
C TYR A 295 2.08 14.26 -9.20
N LEU A 296 3.03 15.20 -9.20
CA LEU A 296 3.28 16.08 -8.06
C LEU A 296 2.06 16.94 -7.73
N ALA A 297 1.36 17.48 -8.74
CA ALA A 297 0.11 18.22 -8.54
C ALA A 297 -0.93 17.36 -7.80
N LEU A 298 -1.17 16.15 -8.30
CA LEU A 298 -2.11 15.22 -7.70
C LEU A 298 -1.69 14.84 -6.28
N PHE A 299 -0.41 14.54 -6.06
CA PHE A 299 0.12 14.16 -4.76
C PHE A 299 -0.05 15.28 -3.72
N VAL A 300 0.31 16.52 -4.08
CA VAL A 300 0.15 17.72 -3.24
C VAL A 300 -1.33 17.97 -2.93
N LEU A 301 -2.22 17.86 -3.93
CA LEU A 301 -3.66 18.06 -3.76
C LEU A 301 -4.28 17.01 -2.85
N VAL A 302 -3.96 15.73 -3.04
CA VAL A 302 -4.49 14.63 -2.22
C VAL A 302 -4.00 14.76 -0.77
N GLN A 303 -2.71 15.03 -0.58
CA GLN A 303 -2.10 15.14 0.74
C GLN A 303 -2.68 16.30 1.54
N ASN A 304 -2.69 17.51 0.97
CA ASN A 304 -3.23 18.69 1.65
C ASN A 304 -4.76 18.64 1.75
N GLY A 305 -5.44 18.07 0.75
CA GLY A 305 -6.89 17.90 0.73
C GLY A 305 -7.41 17.01 1.86
N THR A 306 -6.57 16.19 2.50
CA THR A 306 -6.97 15.40 3.67
C THR A 306 -7.45 16.27 4.85
N VAL A 307 -7.02 17.52 4.94
CA VAL A 307 -7.53 18.48 5.93
C VAL A 307 -9.04 18.73 5.77
N LEU A 308 -9.58 18.64 4.56
CA LEU A 308 -11.03 18.80 4.32
C LEU A 308 -11.84 17.67 4.97
N LEU A 309 -11.23 16.55 5.33
CA LEU A 309 -11.92 15.50 6.08
C LEU A 309 -12.30 15.97 7.49
N LEU A 310 -11.55 16.91 8.07
CA LEU A 310 -11.90 17.52 9.35
C LEU A 310 -13.16 18.38 9.27
N THR A 311 -13.70 18.70 8.09
CA THR A 311 -14.99 19.41 8.01
C THR A 311 -16.18 18.47 8.14
N ARG A 312 -15.93 17.16 8.27
CA ARG A 312 -16.98 16.14 8.35
C ARG A 312 -17.30 15.84 9.81
N PRO A 313 -18.59 15.84 10.21
CA PRO A 313 -18.98 15.66 11.60
C PRO A 313 -18.57 14.30 12.17
N GLU A 314 -18.38 13.27 11.34
CA GLU A 314 -17.93 11.94 11.77
C GLU A 314 -16.45 11.89 12.20
N LEU A 315 -15.67 12.92 11.82
CA LEU A 315 -14.24 13.03 12.11
C LEU A 315 -13.94 14.12 13.12
N ALA A 316 -14.63 15.25 13.02
CA ALA A 316 -14.53 16.33 13.98
C ALA A 316 -15.92 16.94 14.19
N PRO A 317 -16.50 16.83 15.40
CA PRO A 317 -17.81 17.39 15.67
C PRO A 317 -17.77 18.91 15.58
N ALA A 318 -18.88 19.53 15.18
CA ALA A 318 -18.98 20.98 15.03
C ALA A 318 -18.55 21.74 16.30
N ALA A 319 -18.86 21.19 17.48
CA ALA A 319 -18.41 21.72 18.77
C ALA A 319 -16.87 21.91 18.82
N LEU A 320 -16.09 20.96 18.29
CA LEU A 320 -14.62 21.08 18.25
C LEU A 320 -14.20 22.36 17.53
N HIS A 321 -14.84 22.68 16.41
CA HIS A 321 -14.49 23.83 15.59
C HIS A 321 -15.02 25.15 16.12
N LEU A 322 -16.20 25.14 16.73
CA LEU A 322 -16.87 26.38 17.11
C LEU A 322 -16.54 26.82 18.54
N SER A 323 -16.22 25.89 19.46
CA SER A 323 -16.00 26.23 20.87
C SER A 323 -14.55 26.49 21.24
N LEU A 324 -13.59 25.91 20.51
CA LEU A 324 -12.19 25.92 20.95
C LEU A 324 -11.43 27.18 20.56
N GLN A 325 -11.64 27.70 19.34
CA GLN A 325 -10.84 28.79 18.79
C GLN A 325 -11.62 29.62 17.78
N ARG A 326 -11.15 30.86 17.55
CA ARG A 326 -11.73 31.77 16.55
C ARG A 326 -11.46 31.25 15.13
N PRO A 327 -12.24 31.68 14.11
CA PRO A 327 -12.05 31.24 12.73
C PRO A 327 -10.64 31.49 12.19
N LEU A 328 -10.03 32.62 12.53
CA LEU A 328 -8.65 32.96 12.13
C LEU A 328 -7.62 32.00 12.73
N ASP A 329 -7.76 31.66 14.02
CA ASP A 329 -6.89 30.68 14.68
C ASP A 329 -7.06 29.27 14.08
N TRP A 330 -8.26 28.96 13.60
CA TRP A 330 -8.52 27.72 12.88
C TRP A 330 -7.88 27.65 11.50
N ILE A 331 -7.76 28.78 10.78
CA ILE A 331 -7.00 28.83 9.52
C ILE A 331 -5.54 28.46 9.80
N ILE A 332 -4.94 29.07 10.83
CA ILE A 332 -3.54 28.81 11.20
C ILE A 332 -3.37 27.35 11.65
N THR A 333 -4.27 26.86 12.51
CA THR A 333 -4.28 25.46 12.96
C THR A 333 -4.33 24.49 11.76
N ARG A 334 -5.25 24.71 10.82
CA ARG A 334 -5.42 23.86 9.63
C ARG A 334 -4.26 23.98 8.65
N TRP A 335 -3.63 25.14 8.56
CA TRP A 335 -2.41 25.32 7.80
C TRP A 335 -1.29 24.46 8.38
N PHE A 336 -1.06 24.46 9.69
CA PHE A 336 -0.07 23.57 10.32
C PHE A 336 -0.40 22.09 10.04
N VAL A 337 -1.68 21.69 10.11
CA VAL A 337 -2.09 20.31 9.78
C VAL A 337 -1.76 19.96 8.32
N ALA A 338 -2.03 20.85 7.36
CA ALA A 338 -1.74 20.66 5.93
C ALA A 338 -0.23 20.67 5.63
N ALA A 339 0.48 21.63 6.24
CA ALA A 339 1.90 21.89 6.04
C ALA A 339 2.83 20.94 6.82
N ARG A 340 2.30 20.01 7.62
CA ARG A 340 3.10 19.10 8.47
C ARG A 340 4.16 18.29 7.72
N TRP A 341 3.99 18.09 6.42
CA TRP A 341 4.92 17.36 5.56
C TRP A 341 5.73 18.26 4.63
N LEU A 342 5.59 19.59 4.71
CA LEU A 342 6.28 20.54 3.82
C LEU A 342 7.81 20.36 3.87
N GLY A 343 8.36 20.23 5.09
CA GLY A 343 9.80 20.00 5.28
C GLY A 343 10.28 18.68 4.64
N PRO A 344 9.71 17.52 5.02
CA PRO A 344 10.02 16.24 4.38
C PRO A 344 9.81 16.24 2.85
N PHE A 345 8.76 16.92 2.36
CA PHE A 345 8.49 17.06 0.94
C PHE A 345 9.62 17.82 0.24
N ALA A 346 9.95 19.03 0.71
CA ALA A 346 11.05 19.83 0.17
C ALA A 346 12.39 19.10 0.24
N GLY A 347 12.68 18.42 1.36
CA GLY A 347 13.89 17.60 1.51
C GLY A 347 13.96 16.44 0.52
N SER A 348 12.85 15.73 0.30
CA SER A 348 12.77 14.65 -0.69
C SER A 348 12.99 15.14 -2.12
N LEU A 349 12.38 16.27 -2.49
CA LEU A 349 12.59 16.90 -3.80
C LEU A 349 14.03 17.42 -3.94
N GLY A 350 14.61 17.94 -2.86
CA GLY A 350 16.00 18.38 -2.81
C GLY A 350 16.99 17.24 -3.06
N LEU A 351 16.74 16.05 -2.50
CA LEU A 351 17.54 14.85 -2.78
C LEU A 351 17.49 14.47 -4.26
N VAL A 352 16.31 14.57 -4.89
CA VAL A 352 16.17 14.30 -6.34
C VAL A 352 16.85 15.37 -7.18
N ALA A 353 16.71 16.65 -6.82
CA ALA A 353 17.39 17.76 -7.49
C ALA A 353 18.91 17.66 -7.39
N TRP A 354 19.42 17.08 -6.30
CA TRP A 354 20.84 16.82 -6.12
C TRP A 354 21.32 15.59 -6.92
N ALA A 355 20.52 14.52 -6.96
CA ALA A 355 20.90 13.24 -7.58
C ALA A 355 20.62 13.15 -9.09
N SER A 356 19.67 13.94 -9.61
CA SER A 356 19.23 13.87 -11.01
C SER A 356 19.58 15.14 -11.78
N ARG A 357 19.94 14.98 -13.07
CA ARG A 357 20.08 16.10 -14.01
C ARG A 357 18.76 16.53 -14.65
N SER A 358 17.74 15.67 -14.59
CA SER A 358 16.41 15.94 -15.19
C SER A 358 15.47 16.72 -14.29
N TYR A 359 15.85 16.94 -13.02
CA TYR A 359 15.06 17.67 -12.04
C TYR A 359 15.95 18.71 -11.36
N THR A 360 15.60 19.99 -11.43
CA THR A 360 16.47 21.09 -10.99
C THR A 360 16.11 21.61 -9.61
N THR A 361 17.01 22.39 -9.00
CA THR A 361 16.70 23.13 -7.77
C THR A 361 15.54 24.12 -7.96
N THR A 362 15.40 24.69 -9.16
CA THR A 362 14.27 25.55 -9.51
C THR A 362 12.95 24.77 -9.45
N ASP A 363 12.92 23.55 -9.98
CA ASP A 363 11.73 22.70 -9.92
C ASP A 363 11.35 22.37 -8.46
N MET A 364 12.36 22.04 -7.64
CA MET A 364 12.17 21.82 -6.20
C MET A 364 11.55 23.05 -5.52
N LEU A 365 12.06 24.25 -5.78
CA LEU A 365 11.54 25.49 -5.18
C LEU A 365 10.10 25.78 -5.64
N VAL A 366 9.82 25.64 -6.94
CA VAL A 366 8.48 25.84 -7.51
C VAL A 366 7.48 24.90 -6.86
N TRP A 367 7.80 23.60 -6.78
CA TRP A 367 6.90 22.62 -6.17
C TRP A 367 6.73 22.81 -4.66
N THR A 368 7.77 23.27 -3.97
CA THR A 368 7.68 23.63 -2.54
C THR A 368 6.75 24.83 -2.34
N ALA A 369 6.83 25.85 -3.20
CA ALA A 369 5.94 27.01 -3.17
C ALA A 369 4.49 26.62 -3.50
N ILE A 370 4.27 25.76 -4.50
CA ILE A 370 2.96 25.21 -4.84
C ILE A 370 2.38 24.44 -3.64
N TYR A 371 3.18 23.60 -2.97
CA TYR A 371 2.74 22.89 -1.77
C TYR A 371 2.25 23.89 -0.71
N ALA A 372 3.06 24.90 -0.38
CA ALA A 372 2.72 25.90 0.62
C ALA A 372 1.44 26.66 0.26
N ALA A 373 1.28 27.05 -1.00
CA ALA A 373 0.07 27.72 -1.50
C ALA A 373 -1.18 26.83 -1.38
N VAL A 374 -1.08 25.55 -1.76
CA VAL A 374 -2.18 24.58 -1.61
C VAL A 374 -2.52 24.33 -0.15
N ALA A 375 -1.52 24.27 0.75
CA ALA A 375 -1.75 24.15 2.19
C ALA A 375 -2.54 25.35 2.75
N VAL A 376 -2.23 26.58 2.31
CA VAL A 376 -3.01 27.78 2.66
C VAL A 376 -4.42 27.70 2.11
N GLY A 377 -4.57 27.40 0.81
CA GLY A 377 -5.88 27.32 0.16
C GLY A 377 -6.80 26.27 0.79
N THR A 378 -6.27 25.09 1.11
CA THR A 378 -7.03 24.03 1.79
C THR A 378 -7.42 24.40 3.22
N ALA A 379 -6.56 25.10 3.97
CA ALA A 379 -6.88 25.60 5.30
C ALA A 379 -8.00 26.66 5.29
N LEU A 380 -7.94 27.59 4.34
CA LEU A 380 -8.98 28.60 4.11
C LEU A 380 -10.31 27.94 3.74
N TRP A 381 -10.29 27.03 2.77
CA TRP A 381 -11.49 26.35 2.29
C TRP A 381 -12.13 25.48 3.38
N ALA A 382 -11.34 24.70 4.11
CA ALA A 382 -11.82 23.89 5.23
C ALA A 382 -12.50 24.77 6.30
N THR A 383 -11.94 25.94 6.58
CA THR A 383 -12.52 26.89 7.53
C THR A 383 -13.82 27.49 7.03
N ALA A 384 -13.82 28.03 5.81
CA ALA A 384 -15.01 28.60 5.19
C ALA A 384 -16.16 27.59 5.12
N ARG A 385 -15.85 26.31 4.85
CA ARG A 385 -16.84 25.24 4.78
C ARG A 385 -17.51 24.96 6.12
N VAL A 386 -16.74 24.96 7.21
CA VAL A 386 -17.29 24.77 8.57
C VAL A 386 -18.13 25.96 9.00
N GLU A 387 -17.63 27.18 8.78
CA GLU A 387 -18.37 28.43 9.08
C GLU A 387 -19.69 28.52 8.31
N TRP A 388 -19.66 28.21 7.01
CA TRP A 388 -20.85 28.23 6.17
C TRP A 388 -21.88 27.17 6.57
N ALA A 389 -21.43 25.97 6.94
CA ALA A 389 -22.32 24.93 7.45
C ALA A 389 -23.00 25.36 8.76
N HIS A 390 -22.26 26.00 9.67
CA HIS A 390 -22.81 26.51 10.92
C HIS A 390 -23.84 27.63 10.69
N ARG A 391 -23.53 28.61 9.83
CA ARG A 391 -24.48 29.70 9.49
C ARG A 391 -25.79 29.18 8.90
N ARG A 392 -25.73 28.13 8.07
CA ARG A 392 -26.93 27.48 7.51
C ARG A 392 -27.74 26.66 8.51
N GLN A 393 -27.20 26.33 9.68
CA GLN A 393 -27.96 25.70 10.75
C GLN A 393 -28.67 26.73 11.65
N LEU A 394 -28.21 27.98 11.63
CA LEU A 394 -28.79 29.08 12.40
C LEU A 394 -29.86 29.87 11.61
N ALA A 395 -29.81 29.80 10.28
CA ALA A 395 -30.82 30.34 9.36
C ALA A 395 -31.89 29.28 9.08
#